data_AF-A0A930AM46-F1
#
_entry.id   AF-A0A930AM46-F1
#
_cell.length_a   1.000
_cell.length_b   1.000
_cell.length_c   1.000
_cell.angle_alpha   90.00
_cell.angle_beta   90.00
_cell.angle_gamma   90.00
#
_symmetry.space_group_name_H-M   'P 1'
#
loop_
_entity.id
_entity.type
_entity.pdbx_description
1 polymer ?
#
loop_
_entity_poly.entity_id
_entity_poly.type
_entity_poly.pdbx_seq_one_letter_code
_entity_poly.pdbx_strand_id
1 'polypeptide(L)'
;MKDYLANEVRNVVVLGHSGAGKSSVIEACLYFTKAIERYGKNNDGTTALNYDPEEGKRGTSVYCHIAPVEWKDKKINFIDTPGYMDYAGEEATGLMMGDNALIVVNAKEGIEAGTERAWREAVSKQKIPTIFFINKMDVENANFDTVYSSIRDKFGKSVIPFEVPIIENGVVVGSVNILRRKAWYYNDRNT
;
A
#
# COMPACT_ATOMS: atom_id res chain seq x y z
N MET A 1 22.20 9.81 -7.35
CA MET A 1 20.99 9.06 -7.78
C MET A 1 21.25 8.58 -9.19
N LYS A 2 20.90 7.35 -9.53
CA LYS A 2 21.10 6.82 -10.89
C LYS A 2 20.21 7.60 -11.87
N ASP A 3 20.67 7.80 -13.11
CA ASP A 3 19.84 8.36 -14.17
C ASP A 3 18.88 7.28 -14.69
N TYR A 4 17.61 7.64 -14.84
CA TYR A 4 16.55 6.74 -15.28
C TYR A 4 15.91 7.26 -16.57
N LEU A 5 15.69 6.37 -17.52
CA LEU A 5 14.85 6.67 -18.69
C LEU A 5 13.38 6.79 -18.27
N ALA A 6 12.58 7.52 -19.06
CA ALA A 6 11.16 7.72 -18.75
C ALA A 6 10.39 6.40 -18.58
N ASN A 7 10.71 5.37 -19.38
CA ASN A 7 10.09 4.04 -19.30
C ASN A 7 10.59 3.20 -18.10
N GLU A 8 11.55 3.69 -17.32
CA GLU A 8 12.08 3.06 -16.11
C GLU A 8 11.50 3.65 -14.82
N VAL A 9 10.78 4.77 -14.94
CA VAL A 9 10.10 5.42 -13.82
C VAL A 9 8.64 4.92 -13.74
N ARG A 10 8.16 4.70 -12.52
CA ARG A 10 6.76 4.40 -12.23
C ARG A 10 6.27 5.31 -11.12
N ASN A 11 5.21 6.08 -11.37
CA ASN A 11 4.54 6.85 -10.34
C ASN A 11 3.35 6.02 -9.82
N VAL A 12 3.37 5.70 -8.53
CA VAL A 12 2.37 4.82 -7.90
C VAL A 12 1.72 5.58 -6.76
N VAL A 13 0.46 5.98 -6.95
CA VAL A 13 -0.33 6.59 -5.88
C VAL A 13 -0.83 5.52 -4.92
N VAL A 14 -0.65 5.74 -3.61
CA VAL A 14 -1.06 4.79 -2.57
C VAL A 14 -2.31 5.33 -1.89
N LEU A 15 -3.41 4.59 -2.05
CA LEU A 15 -4.75 4.99 -1.66
C LEU A 15 -5.33 3.99 -0.65
N GLY A 16 -6.43 4.37 0.01
CA GLY A 16 -7.12 3.51 0.97
C GLY A 16 -7.51 4.27 2.25
N HIS A 17 -8.29 3.61 3.10
CA HIS A 17 -8.83 4.22 4.30
C HIS A 17 -7.74 4.69 5.29
N SER A 18 -8.11 5.61 6.17
CA SER A 18 -7.24 6.01 7.28
C SER A 18 -6.91 4.79 8.14
N GLY A 19 -5.67 4.68 8.57
CA GLY A 19 -5.22 3.52 9.35
C GLY A 19 -5.06 2.20 8.57
N ALA A 20 -5.34 2.13 7.26
CA ALA A 20 -5.10 0.93 6.45
C ALA A 20 -3.60 0.57 6.32
N GLY A 21 -2.70 1.50 6.65
CA GLY A 21 -1.25 1.30 6.67
C GLY A 21 -0.52 1.69 5.38
N LYS A 22 -1.07 2.65 4.62
CA LYS A 22 -0.49 3.18 3.37
C LYS A 22 0.98 3.60 3.54
N SER A 23 1.24 4.54 4.45
CA SER A 23 2.58 5.04 4.75
C SER A 23 3.51 3.93 5.24
N SER A 24 3.00 2.98 6.05
CA SER A 24 3.79 1.86 6.55
C SER A 24 4.23 0.90 5.43
N VAL A 25 3.39 0.65 4.42
CA VAL A 25 3.76 -0.16 3.25
C VAL A 25 4.89 0.52 2.47
N ILE A 26 4.82 1.83 2.28
CA ILE A 26 5.86 2.61 1.59
C ILE A 26 7.16 2.59 2.41
N GLU A 27 7.07 2.79 3.73
CA GLU A 27 8.21 2.72 4.62
C GLU A 27 8.88 1.34 4.61
N ALA A 28 8.11 0.27 4.50
CA ALA A 28 8.66 -1.08 4.31
C ALA A 28 9.43 -1.20 3.01
N CYS A 29 8.91 -0.63 1.92
CA CYS A 29 9.63 -0.59 0.65
C CYS A 29 10.95 0.18 0.77
N LEU A 30 10.96 1.33 1.46
CA LEU A 30 12.18 2.10 1.71
C LEU A 30 13.20 1.32 2.54
N TYR A 31 12.74 0.64 3.59
CA TYR A 31 13.59 -0.16 4.47
C TYR A 31 14.21 -1.36 3.74
N PHE A 32 13.41 -2.17 3.05
CA PHE A 32 13.90 -3.35 2.33
C PHE A 32 14.80 -3.01 1.14
N THR A 33 14.68 -1.81 0.58
CA THR A 33 15.61 -1.30 -0.45
C THR A 33 16.83 -0.58 0.14
N LYS A 34 16.92 -0.51 1.48
CA LYS A 34 18.00 0.16 2.23
C LYS A 34 18.10 1.66 1.96
N ALA A 35 17.01 2.29 1.53
CA ALA A 35 16.92 3.74 1.40
C ALA A 35 16.86 4.43 2.78
N ILE A 36 16.36 3.70 3.79
CA ILE A 36 16.39 4.09 5.21
C ILE A 36 16.98 2.96 6.05
N GLU A 37 17.66 3.31 7.14
CA GLU A 37 18.31 2.33 8.02
C GLU A 37 17.37 1.75 9.08
N ARG A 38 16.28 2.45 9.39
CA ARG A 38 15.36 2.11 10.46
C ARG A 38 13.93 2.22 9.99
N TYR A 39 13.11 1.30 10.48
CA TYR A 39 11.67 1.31 10.28
C TYR A 39 11.01 2.18 11.36
N GLY A 40 10.31 3.24 10.94
CA GLY A 40 9.59 4.13 11.84
C GLY A 40 8.25 3.58 12.30
N LYS A 41 7.62 4.31 13.23
CA LYS A 41 6.23 4.09 13.64
C LYS A 41 5.42 5.38 13.42
N ASN A 42 4.30 5.25 12.71
CA ASN A 42 3.40 6.37 12.40
C ASN A 42 2.96 7.15 13.64
N ASN A 43 2.62 6.45 14.72
CA ASN A 43 2.11 7.08 15.95
C ASN A 43 3.17 7.84 16.74
N ASP A 44 4.45 7.58 16.49
CA ASP A 44 5.56 8.20 17.23
C ASP A 44 6.23 9.32 16.40
N GLY A 45 5.69 9.61 15.20
CA GLY A 45 6.24 10.63 14.30
C GLY A 45 7.63 10.29 13.73
N THR A 46 8.06 9.03 13.79
CA THR A 46 9.41 8.60 13.40
C THR A 46 9.50 8.06 11.99
N THR A 47 8.40 8.13 11.23
CA THR A 47 8.35 7.64 9.85
C THR A 47 9.21 8.52 8.96
N ALA A 48 9.87 7.91 7.97
CA ALA A 48 10.59 8.66 6.95
C ALA A 48 9.69 9.55 6.07
N LEU A 49 8.37 9.37 6.14
CA LEU A 49 7.36 10.10 5.36
C LEU A 49 6.76 11.28 6.12
N ASN A 50 6.90 11.33 7.44
CA ASN A 50 6.33 12.38 8.28
C ASN A 50 7.28 13.58 8.33
N TYR A 51 7.21 14.44 7.32
CA TYR A 51 8.00 15.68 7.28
C TYR A 51 7.33 16.83 8.02
N ASP A 52 6.03 16.74 8.30
CA ASP A 52 5.27 17.79 8.98
C ASP A 52 5.05 17.46 10.48
N PRO A 53 5.44 18.36 11.41
CA PRO A 53 5.18 18.19 12.84
C PRO A 53 3.71 18.02 13.22
N GLU A 54 2.78 18.54 12.42
CA GLU A 54 1.34 18.38 12.60
C GLU A 54 0.88 16.94 12.33
N GLU A 55 1.43 16.28 11.31
CA GLU A 55 1.14 14.87 11.02
C GLU A 55 1.62 13.97 12.16
N GLY A 56 2.77 14.27 12.74
CA GLY A 56 3.28 13.61 13.95
C GLY A 56 2.35 13.78 15.15
N LYS A 57 1.79 14.98 15.35
CA LYS A 57 0.82 15.24 16.44
C LYS A 57 -0.53 14.55 16.23
N ARG A 58 -1.00 14.50 14.98
CA ARG A 58 -2.29 13.91 14.61
C ARG A 58 -2.22 12.39 14.46
N GLY A 59 -1.04 11.82 14.25
CA GLY A 59 -0.84 10.40 13.99
C GLY A 59 -1.37 9.93 12.63
N THR A 60 -1.59 10.85 11.68
CA THR A 60 -2.12 10.57 10.34
C THR A 60 -1.53 11.55 9.32
N SER A 61 -1.38 11.09 8.07
CA SER A 61 -0.99 11.96 6.96
C SER A 61 -2.09 12.99 6.69
N VAL A 62 -1.66 14.22 6.45
CA VAL A 62 -2.44 15.41 6.10
C VAL A 62 -2.07 15.88 4.69
N TYR A 63 -0.82 15.67 4.26
CA TYR A 63 -0.30 16.05 2.95
C TYR A 63 0.08 14.84 2.11
N CYS A 64 0.18 15.04 0.80
CA CYS A 64 0.81 14.06 -0.07
C CYS A 64 2.33 14.10 0.04
N HIS A 65 2.95 12.93 0.13
CA HIS A 65 4.41 12.78 0.19
C HIS A 65 4.91 11.88 -0.93
N ILE A 66 6.06 12.24 -1.52
CA ILE A 66 6.71 11.42 -2.55
C ILE A 66 7.88 10.66 -1.92
N ALA A 67 7.86 9.34 -2.06
CA ALA A 67 8.92 8.46 -1.62
C ALA A 67 9.51 7.67 -2.81
N PRO A 68 10.70 8.06 -3.29
CA PRO A 68 11.38 7.34 -4.35
C PRO A 68 12.02 6.05 -3.79
N VAL A 69 11.72 4.92 -4.44
CA VAL A 69 12.27 3.60 -4.15
C VAL A 69 12.96 3.07 -5.41
N GLU A 70 14.24 2.71 -5.30
CA GLU A 70 15.00 2.09 -6.38
C GLU A 70 14.92 0.56 -6.27
N TRP A 71 14.43 -0.11 -7.31
CA TRP A 71 14.29 -1.57 -7.34
C TRP A 71 14.54 -2.14 -8.73
N LYS A 72 15.54 -3.03 -8.86
CA LYS A 72 15.87 -3.77 -10.10
C LYS A 72 15.89 -2.88 -11.35
N ASP A 73 16.76 -1.86 -11.33
CA ASP A 73 16.94 -0.90 -12.43
C ASP A 73 15.69 -0.06 -12.77
N LYS A 74 14.72 0.01 -11.85
CA LYS A 74 13.55 0.88 -11.95
C LYS A 74 13.49 1.83 -10.76
N LYS A 75 12.90 3.00 -11.00
CA LYS A 75 12.58 3.97 -9.95
C LYS A 75 11.07 4.01 -9.77
N ILE A 76 10.61 3.68 -8.57
CA ILE A 76 9.20 3.74 -8.19
C ILE A 76 9.04 4.96 -7.29
N ASN A 77 8.30 5.97 -7.75
CA ASN A 77 7.89 7.09 -6.92
C ASN A 77 6.56 6.74 -6.29
N PHE A 78 6.57 6.31 -5.03
CA PHE A 78 5.33 6.18 -4.27
C PHE A 78 4.83 7.58 -3.90
N ILE A 79 3.53 7.80 -4.10
CA ILE A 79 2.84 9.02 -3.69
C ILE A 79 1.92 8.61 -2.55
N ASP A 80 2.36 8.82 -1.32
CA ASP A 80 1.54 8.59 -0.12
C ASP A 80 0.45 9.65 -0.07
N THR A 81 -0.81 9.25 0.14
CA THR A 81 -1.92 10.20 0.27
C THR A 81 -2.58 10.09 1.65
N PRO A 82 -3.19 11.17 2.14
CA PRO A 82 -4.06 11.12 3.31
C PRO A 82 -5.20 10.10 3.16
N GLY A 83 -5.65 9.52 4.28
CA GLY A 83 -6.76 8.55 4.32
C GLY A 83 -8.09 9.08 4.85
N TYR A 84 -8.10 10.29 5.42
CA TYR A 84 -9.30 10.93 5.94
C TYR A 84 -10.01 11.72 4.84
N MET A 85 -11.35 11.73 4.88
CA MET A 85 -12.16 12.45 3.88
C MET A 85 -11.92 13.96 3.88
N ASP A 86 -11.59 14.55 5.03
CA ASP A 86 -11.31 15.98 5.17
C ASP A 86 -10.14 16.43 4.28
N TYR A 87 -9.23 15.52 3.93
CA TYR A 87 -8.07 15.76 3.06
C TYR A 87 -8.31 15.25 1.64
N ALA A 88 -9.56 15.28 1.18
CA ALA A 88 -9.92 14.81 -0.15
C ALA A 88 -9.18 15.50 -1.29
N GLY A 89 -8.86 16.79 -1.13
CA GLY A 89 -8.10 17.57 -2.11
C GLY A 89 -6.69 17.04 -2.31
N GLU A 90 -6.02 16.63 -1.23
CA GLU A 90 -4.68 16.03 -1.29
C GLU A 90 -4.72 14.69 -2.01
N GLU A 91 -5.65 13.80 -1.65
CA GLU A 91 -5.84 12.52 -2.36
C GLU A 91 -6.06 12.73 -3.87
N ALA A 92 -6.84 13.75 -4.25
CA ALA A 92 -7.05 14.11 -5.66
C ALA A 92 -5.77 14.60 -6.34
N THR A 93 -4.95 15.39 -5.66
CA THR A 93 -3.61 15.79 -6.14
C THR A 93 -2.71 14.58 -6.35
N GLY A 94 -2.64 13.67 -5.38
CA GLY A 94 -1.86 12.44 -5.52
C GLY A 94 -2.31 11.56 -6.68
N LEU A 95 -3.63 11.45 -6.91
CA LEU A 95 -4.19 10.76 -8.07
C LEU A 95 -3.75 11.37 -9.40
N MET A 96 -3.71 12.70 -9.51
CA MET A 96 -3.24 13.38 -10.73
C MET A 96 -1.76 13.13 -11.02
N MET A 97 -0.97 12.78 -10.01
CA MET A 97 0.47 12.51 -10.15
C MET A 97 0.78 11.03 -10.44
N GLY A 98 -0.16 10.12 -10.16
CA GLY A 98 0.05 8.67 -10.27
C GLY A 98 -0.34 8.10 -11.63
N ASP A 99 0.55 7.33 -12.24
CA ASP A 99 0.24 6.55 -13.46
C ASP A 99 -0.37 5.18 -13.12
N ASN A 100 -0.20 4.73 -11.86
CA ASN A 100 -0.68 3.47 -11.32
C ASN A 100 -1.18 3.71 -9.89
N ALA A 101 -2.07 2.86 -9.39
CA ALA A 101 -2.58 2.95 -8.03
C ALA A 101 -2.35 1.65 -7.23
N LEU A 102 -2.06 1.81 -5.95
CA LEU A 102 -2.03 0.76 -4.94
C LEU A 102 -3.10 1.07 -3.90
N ILE A 103 -4.19 0.32 -3.88
CA ILE A 103 -5.24 0.46 -2.86
C ILE A 103 -4.93 -0.49 -1.70
N VAL A 104 -4.59 0.07 -0.56
CA VAL A 104 -4.30 -0.65 0.67
C VAL A 104 -5.60 -0.88 1.45
N VAL A 105 -5.86 -2.14 1.80
CA VAL A 105 -7.08 -2.59 2.49
C VAL A 105 -6.69 -3.31 3.77
N ASN A 106 -7.38 -3.03 4.87
CA ASN A 106 -7.12 -3.69 6.14
C ASN A 106 -7.70 -5.12 6.15
N ALA A 107 -6.89 -6.13 6.47
CA ALA A 107 -7.31 -7.53 6.52
C ALA A 107 -8.35 -7.88 7.60
N LYS A 108 -8.49 -7.02 8.61
CA LYS A 108 -9.48 -7.17 9.69
C LYS A 108 -10.78 -6.44 9.36
N GLU A 109 -10.69 -5.17 8.96
CA GLU A 109 -11.86 -4.31 8.74
C GLU A 109 -12.45 -4.48 7.33
N GLY A 110 -11.65 -4.89 6.34
CA GLY A 110 -12.08 -5.10 4.97
C GLY A 110 -12.33 -3.79 4.21
N ILE A 111 -13.43 -3.74 3.45
CA ILE A 111 -13.79 -2.57 2.63
C ILE A 111 -14.35 -1.48 3.53
N GLU A 112 -13.66 -0.33 3.55
CA GLU A 112 -14.07 0.86 4.27
C GLU A 112 -14.41 1.99 3.28
N ALA A 113 -15.00 3.08 3.77
CA ALA A 113 -15.39 4.23 2.93
C ALA A 113 -14.22 4.80 2.10
N GLY A 114 -13.00 4.78 2.65
CA GLY A 114 -11.80 5.20 1.92
C GLY A 114 -11.42 4.24 0.80
N THR A 115 -11.65 2.94 0.96
CA THR A 115 -11.43 1.92 -0.08
C THR A 115 -12.40 2.10 -1.25
N GLU A 116 -13.70 2.30 -0.95
CA GLU A 116 -14.71 2.53 -1.99
C GLU A 116 -14.43 3.81 -2.79
N ARG A 117 -14.04 4.87 -2.09
CA ARG A 117 -13.63 6.12 -2.70
C ARG A 117 -12.40 5.93 -3.59
N ALA A 118 -11.35 5.30 -3.07
CA ALA A 118 -10.12 5.03 -3.84
C ALA A 118 -10.42 4.28 -5.15
N TRP A 119 -11.26 3.23 -5.08
CA TRP A 119 -11.69 2.50 -6.26
C TRP A 119 -12.48 3.39 -7.23
N ARG A 120 -13.44 4.17 -6.73
CA ARG A 120 -14.25 5.06 -7.56
C ARG A 120 -13.40 6.08 -8.30
N GLU A 121 -12.47 6.74 -7.61
CA GLU A 121 -11.65 7.79 -8.19
C GLU A 121 -10.57 7.22 -9.13
N ALA A 122 -9.78 6.23 -8.69
CA ALA A 122 -8.70 5.67 -9.50
C ALA A 122 -9.21 4.82 -10.66
N VAL A 123 -10.13 3.89 -10.40
CA VAL A 123 -10.55 2.88 -11.38
C VAL A 123 -11.80 3.32 -12.13
N SER A 124 -12.89 3.67 -11.43
CA SER A 124 -14.15 3.96 -12.11
C SER A 124 -14.08 5.24 -12.96
N LYS A 125 -13.49 6.32 -12.43
CA LYS A 125 -13.38 7.60 -13.13
C LYS A 125 -12.13 7.72 -14.00
N GLN A 126 -10.94 7.48 -13.43
CA GLN A 126 -9.68 7.78 -14.12
C GLN A 126 -9.08 6.59 -14.89
N LYS A 127 -9.59 5.36 -14.69
CA LYS A 127 -9.12 4.14 -15.36
C LYS A 127 -7.63 3.85 -15.14
N ILE A 128 -7.10 4.25 -13.98
CA ILE A 128 -5.72 4.01 -13.58
C ILE A 128 -5.52 2.50 -13.32
N PRO A 129 -4.48 1.86 -13.89
CA PRO A 129 -4.08 0.50 -13.54
C PRO A 129 -3.87 0.36 -12.03
N THR A 130 -4.60 -0.56 -11.39
CA THR A 130 -4.72 -0.59 -9.94
C THR A 130 -4.46 -1.98 -9.37
N ILE A 131 -3.67 -2.05 -8.30
CA ILE A 131 -3.45 -3.25 -7.49
C ILE A 131 -4.10 -3.05 -6.11
N PHE A 132 -4.73 -4.09 -5.58
CA PHE A 132 -5.10 -4.13 -4.16
C PHE A 132 -3.99 -4.79 -3.34
N PHE A 133 -3.74 -4.26 -2.15
CA PHE A 133 -2.87 -4.87 -1.15
C PHE A 133 -3.62 -5.04 0.17
N ILE A 134 -3.91 -6.28 0.53
CA ILE A 134 -4.54 -6.64 1.80
C ILE A 134 -3.45 -6.65 2.87
N ASN A 135 -3.42 -5.60 3.69
CA ASN A 135 -2.42 -5.34 4.71
C ASN A 135 -2.89 -5.79 6.10
N LYS A 136 -2.00 -5.78 7.09
CA LYS A 136 -2.27 -6.15 8.49
C LYS A 136 -2.73 -7.59 8.67
N MET A 137 -2.13 -8.52 7.92
CA MET A 137 -2.39 -9.95 8.07
C MET A 137 -1.82 -10.56 9.37
N ASP A 138 -1.08 -9.75 10.14
CA ASP A 138 -0.46 -10.09 11.42
C ASP A 138 -1.33 -9.74 12.65
N VAL A 139 -2.48 -9.09 12.47
CA VAL A 139 -3.39 -8.74 13.56
C VAL A 139 -4.43 -9.83 13.82
N GLU A 140 -4.94 -9.87 15.04
CA GLU A 140 -6.01 -10.80 15.43
C GLU A 140 -7.27 -10.59 14.56
N ASN A 141 -7.90 -11.70 14.16
CA ASN A 141 -9.07 -11.74 13.28
C ASN A 141 -8.83 -11.25 11.84
N ALA A 142 -7.58 -11.07 11.41
CA ALA A 142 -7.27 -10.84 10.00
C ALA A 142 -7.67 -12.06 9.15
N ASN A 143 -8.39 -11.85 8.05
CA ASN A 143 -8.82 -12.92 7.16
C ASN A 143 -8.72 -12.51 5.69
N PHE A 144 -7.69 -13.03 5.02
CA PHE A 144 -7.45 -12.75 3.61
C PHE A 144 -8.60 -13.17 2.71
N ASP A 145 -9.13 -14.39 2.87
CA ASP A 145 -10.14 -14.95 1.97
C ASP A 145 -11.46 -14.19 2.04
N THR A 146 -11.88 -13.80 3.25
CA THR A 146 -13.09 -12.98 3.46
C THR A 146 -12.93 -11.59 2.85
N VAL A 147 -11.79 -10.93 3.07
CA VAL A 147 -11.54 -9.59 2.50
C VAL A 147 -11.38 -9.65 0.98
N TYR A 148 -10.66 -10.64 0.45
CA TYR A 148 -10.55 -10.85 -0.99
C TYR A 148 -11.91 -11.11 -1.64
N SER A 149 -12.73 -11.98 -1.05
CA SER A 149 -14.06 -12.31 -1.58
C SER A 149 -14.95 -11.08 -1.60
N SER A 150 -14.96 -10.29 -0.51
CA SER A 150 -15.74 -9.04 -0.46
C SER A 150 -15.27 -7.99 -1.46
N ILE A 151 -13.96 -7.82 -1.66
CA ILE A 151 -13.40 -6.94 -2.72
C ILE A 151 -13.89 -7.40 -4.10
N ARG A 152 -13.81 -8.70 -4.38
CA ARG A 152 -14.25 -9.27 -5.66
C ARG A 152 -15.75 -9.12 -5.88
N ASP A 153 -16.56 -9.35 -4.85
CA ASP A 153 -18.02 -9.23 -4.93
C ASP A 153 -18.45 -7.77 -5.14
N LYS A 154 -17.78 -6.83 -4.48
CA LYS A 154 -18.09 -5.40 -4.58
C LYS A 154 -17.60 -4.77 -5.89
N PHE A 155 -16.36 -5.06 -6.29
CA PHE A 155 -15.67 -4.34 -7.38
C PHE A 155 -15.60 -5.13 -8.69
N GLY A 156 -15.96 -6.42 -8.67
CA GLY A 156 -16.19 -7.23 -9.84
C GLY A 156 -15.15 -8.33 -10.08
N LYS A 157 -15.48 -9.21 -11.03
CA LYS A 157 -14.73 -10.43 -11.34
C LYS A 157 -13.33 -10.18 -11.93
N SER A 158 -13.01 -8.96 -12.33
CA SER A 158 -11.67 -8.57 -12.79
C SER A 158 -10.64 -8.51 -11.67
N VAL A 159 -11.07 -8.48 -10.40
CA VAL A 159 -10.17 -8.56 -9.24
C VAL A 159 -9.69 -10.01 -9.08
N ILE A 160 -8.44 -10.24 -9.48
CA ILE A 160 -7.79 -11.56 -9.43
C ILE A 160 -6.58 -11.53 -8.48
N PRO A 161 -6.39 -12.54 -7.63
CA PRO A 161 -5.23 -12.64 -6.78
C PRO A 161 -4.07 -13.21 -7.60
N PHE A 162 -2.88 -12.65 -7.44
CA PHE A 162 -1.65 -13.19 -8.03
C PHE A 162 -0.59 -13.52 -6.98
N GLU A 163 -0.74 -12.98 -5.77
CA GLU A 163 0.01 -13.31 -4.57
C GLU A 163 -1.01 -13.71 -3.49
N VAL A 164 -0.86 -14.91 -2.93
CA VAL A 164 -1.79 -15.47 -1.93
C VAL A 164 -1.00 -15.87 -0.69
N PRO A 165 -1.41 -15.48 0.54
CA PRO A 165 -0.68 -15.86 1.74
C PRO A 165 -0.78 -17.37 2.01
N ILE A 166 0.30 -17.96 2.52
CA ILE A 166 0.30 -19.30 3.12
C ILE A 166 0.04 -19.11 4.61
N ILE A 167 -1.04 -19.69 5.11
CA ILE A 167 -1.48 -19.52 6.50
C ILE A 167 -1.44 -20.88 7.21
N GLU A 168 -0.71 -20.95 8.31
CA GLU A 168 -0.64 -22.12 9.19
C GLU A 168 -1.01 -21.70 10.62
N ASN A 169 -1.98 -22.38 11.24
CA ASN A 169 -2.48 -22.07 12.58
C ASN A 169 -2.84 -20.59 12.80
N GLY A 170 -3.40 -19.94 11.78
CA GLY A 170 -3.79 -18.52 11.83
C GLY A 170 -2.62 -17.54 11.65
N VAL A 171 -1.41 -18.00 11.36
CA VAL A 171 -0.23 -17.16 11.13
C VAL A 171 0.21 -17.24 9.68
N VAL A 172 0.53 -16.10 9.07
CA VAL A 172 1.14 -16.07 7.74
C VAL A 172 2.59 -16.54 7.83
N VAL A 173 2.90 -17.65 7.15
CA VAL A 173 4.23 -18.27 7.10
C VAL A 173 4.92 -18.09 5.74
N GLY A 174 4.24 -17.47 4.77
CA GLY A 174 4.77 -17.26 3.44
C GLY A 174 3.72 -16.78 2.45
N SER A 175 4.03 -16.87 1.16
CA SER A 175 3.13 -16.53 0.08
C SER A 175 3.38 -17.35 -1.18
N VAL A 176 2.33 -17.58 -1.96
CA VAL A 176 2.38 -18.22 -3.27
C VAL A 176 2.17 -17.15 -4.34
N ASN A 177 3.15 -17.01 -5.23
CA ASN A 177 3.04 -16.18 -6.43
C ASN A 177 2.60 -17.06 -7.61
N ILE A 178 1.36 -16.86 -8.06
CA ILE A 178 0.74 -17.68 -9.11
C ILE A 178 1.40 -17.43 -10.47
N LEU A 179 1.76 -16.18 -10.76
CA LEU A 179 2.38 -15.78 -12.04
C LEU A 179 3.77 -16.39 -12.21
N ARG A 180 4.53 -16.50 -11.12
CA ARG A 180 5.88 -17.10 -11.09
C ARG A 180 5.85 -18.60 -10.87
N ARG A 181 4.71 -19.17 -10.48
CA ARG A 181 4.57 -20.57 -10.05
C ARG A 181 5.58 -20.93 -8.96
N LYS A 182 5.73 -20.05 -7.97
CA LYS A 182 6.67 -20.21 -6.84
C LYS A 182 5.98 -19.92 -5.52
N ALA A 183 6.35 -20.70 -4.50
CA ALA A 183 6.04 -20.42 -3.10
C ALA A 183 7.28 -19.87 -2.40
N TRP A 184 7.09 -18.88 -1.54
CA TRP A 184 8.10 -18.31 -0.66
C TRP A 184 7.65 -18.55 0.77
N TYR A 185 8.53 -19.07 1.60
CA TYR A 185 8.30 -19.15 3.04
C TYR A 185 9.13 -18.08 3.72
N TYR A 186 8.57 -17.46 4.76
CA TYR A 186 9.33 -16.59 5.63
C TYR A 186 10.23 -17.49 6.48
N ASN A 187 11.52 -17.53 6.19
CA ASN A 187 12.48 -18.06 7.16
C ASN A 187 12.41 -17.15 8.40
N ASP A 188 12.51 -17.73 9.61
CA ASP A 188 12.48 -17.08 10.94
C ASP A 188 12.52 -15.56 10.89
N ARG A 189 11.50 -14.89 11.47
CA ARG A 189 11.26 -13.42 11.51
C ARG A 189 12.39 -12.57 12.15
N ASN A 190 13.65 -12.81 11.79
CA ASN A 190 14.88 -12.20 12.27
C ASN A 190 15.78 -11.68 11.14
N THR A 191 15.29 -11.60 9.89
CA THR A 191 16.00 -10.90 8.79
C THR A 191 15.04 -10.14 7.90
#